data_AF-A0A0Q9Y4Q6-F1
#
_entry.id   AF-A0A0Q9Y4Q6-F1
#
_cell.length_a   1.000
_cell.length_b   1.000
_cell.length_c   1.000
_cell.angle_alpha   90.00
_cell.angle_beta   90.00
_cell.angle_gamma   90.00
#
_symmetry.space_group_name_H-M   'P 1'
#
loop_
_entity.id
_entity.type
_entity.pdbx_description
1 polymer ?
#
loop_
_entity_poly.entity_id
_entity_poly.type
_entity_poly.pdbx_seq_one_letter_code
_entity_poly.pdbx_strand_id
1 'polypeptide(L)' 'MDSIKFFPMGEDALIMEFGDTMNIEMNNTILSWKKTIETAAIPGVSEIVPAYTTLTVFYRPEDIS' A
#
# COMPACT_ATOMS: atom_id res chain seq x y z
N MET A 1 -4.85 7.49 -14.95
CA MET A 1 -4.38 6.80 -13.74
C MET A 1 -3.55 5.66 -14.25
N ASP A 2 -2.24 5.72 -14.06
CA ASP A 2 -1.37 4.60 -14.45
C ASP A 2 -1.81 3.33 -13.72
N SER A 3 -1.55 2.16 -14.30
CA SER A 3 -1.80 0.89 -13.62
C SER A 3 -0.94 0.82 -12.36
N ILE A 4 -1.57 0.62 -11.19
CA ILE A 4 -0.85 0.39 -9.94
C ILE A 4 0.02 -0.85 -10.11
N LYS A 5 1.33 -0.73 -9.87
CA LYS A 5 2.24 -1.87 -9.89
C LYS A 5 2.42 -2.41 -8.49
N PHE A 6 2.56 -3.73 -8.39
CA PHE A 6 2.72 -4.42 -7.13
C PHE A 6 4.06 -5.13 -7.12
N PHE A 7 4.85 -4.91 -6.08
CA PHE A 7 6.15 -5.53 -5.89
C PHE A 7 6.22 -6.19 -4.53
N PRO A 8 6.62 -7.47 -4.43
CA PRO A 8 6.91 -8.06 -3.14
C PRO A 8 8.15 -7.42 -2.54
N MET A 9 8.11 -7.15 -1.24
CA MET A 9 9.25 -6.69 -0.45
C MET A 9 9.47 -7.70 0.66
N GLY A 10 10.44 -8.60 0.48
CA GLY A 10 10.65 -9.70 1.42
C GLY A 10 9.52 -10.72 1.38
N GLU A 11 9.20 -11.31 2.53
CA GLU A 11 8.18 -12.34 2.69
C GLU A 11 6.87 -11.81 3.30
N ASP A 12 6.93 -10.65 3.94
CA ASP A 12 5.90 -10.08 4.81
C ASP A 12 5.47 -8.66 4.39
N ALA A 13 5.84 -8.21 3.19
CA ALA A 13 5.41 -6.90 2.69
C ALA A 13 5.14 -6.85 1.19
N LEU A 14 4.20 -5.97 0.81
CA LEU A 14 3.82 -5.66 -0.55
C LEU A 14 3.91 -4.15 -0.78
N ILE A 15 4.66 -3.74 -1.80
CA ILE A 15 4.73 -2.35 -2.24
C ILE A 15 3.73 -2.15 -3.37
N MET A 16 2.88 -1.15 -3.22
CA MET A 16 2.01 -0.61 -4.28
C MET A 16 2.64 0.67 -4.82
N GLU A 17 3.00 0.70 -6.10
CA GLU A 17 3.51 1.88 -6.80
C GLU A 17 2.42 2.50 -7.67
N PHE A 18 2.10 3.77 -7.42
CA PHE A 18 0.99 4.47 -8.07
C PHE A 18 1.40 5.31 -9.28
N GLY A 19 2.71 5.49 -9.51
CA GLY A 19 3.27 6.23 -10.64
C GLY A 19 4.44 7.12 -10.24
N ASP A 20 5.02 7.81 -11.22
CA ASP A 20 6.27 8.58 -11.04
C ASP A 20 6.04 10.10 -10.92
N THR A 21 4.78 10.54 -10.97
CA THR A 21 4.45 11.96 -10.91
C THR A 21 4.29 12.40 -9.46
N MET A 22 5.24 13.22 -9.01
CA MET A 22 5.19 13.80 -7.67
C MET A 22 4.24 15.01 -7.62
N ASN A 23 2.96 14.79 -7.29
CA ASN A 23 1.97 15.85 -7.13
C ASN A 23 1.07 15.66 -5.89
N ILE A 24 0.34 16.72 -5.50
CA ILE A 24 -0.55 16.71 -4.32
C ILE A 24 -1.69 15.69 -4.46
N GLU A 25 -2.20 15.51 -5.69
CA GLU A 25 -3.27 14.55 -5.97
C GLU A 25 -2.82 13.10 -5.71
N MET A 26 -1.57 12.76 -6.03
CA MET A 26 -0.97 11.46 -5.78
C MET A 26 -0.83 11.21 -4.28
N ASN A 27 -0.31 12.17 -3.53
CA ASN A 27 -0.21 12.05 -2.07
C ASN A 27 -1.59 11.85 -1.42
N ASN A 28 -2.60 12.62 -1.84
CA ASN A 28 -3.97 12.45 -1.37
C ASN A 28 -4.54 11.07 -1.72
N THR A 29 -4.22 10.56 -2.91
CA THR A 29 -4.62 9.22 -3.35
C THR A 29 -3.98 8.15 -2.44
N ILE A 30 -2.68 8.22 -2.18
CA ILE A 30 -1.97 7.28 -1.31
C ILE A 30 -2.54 7.30 0.12
N LEU A 31 -2.79 8.48 0.68
CA LEU A 31 -3.41 8.62 2.00
C LEU A 31 -4.83 8.07 2.04
N SER A 32 -5.60 8.23 0.97
CA SER A 32 -6.93 7.62 0.84
C SER A 32 -6.86 6.09 0.77
N TRP A 33 -5.90 5.54 0.04
CA TRP A 33 -5.64 4.09 0.00
C TRP A 33 -5.24 3.55 1.36
N LYS A 34 -4.29 4.19 2.04
CA LYS A 34 -3.90 3.85 3.41
C LYS A 34 -5.14 3.74 4.31
N LYS A 35 -5.95 4.80 4.36
CA LYS A 35 -7.15 4.82 5.20
C LYS A 35 -8.15 3.73 4.83
N THR A 36 -8.30 3.45 3.53
CA THR A 36 -9.22 2.41 3.05
C THR A 36 -8.77 1.03 3.51
N ILE A 37 -7.48 0.71 3.41
CA ILE A 37 -6.93 -0.58 3.85
C ILE A 37 -6.99 -0.68 5.38
N GLU A 38 -6.65 0.38 6.11
CA GLU A 38 -6.79 0.43 7.58
C GLU A 38 -8.24 0.18 8.02
N THR A 39 -9.21 0.78 7.32
CA THR A 39 -10.64 0.63 7.62
C THR A 39 -11.17 -0.75 7.24
N ALA A 40 -10.61 -1.37 6.20
CA ALA A 40 -10.98 -2.73 5.80
C ALA A 40 -10.59 -3.78 6.85
N ALA A 41 -9.66 -3.44 7.76
CA ALA A 41 -9.24 -4.30 8.87
C ALA A 41 -8.93 -5.74 8.42
N ILE A 42 -8.20 -5.85 7.30
CA ILE A 42 -7.91 -7.13 6.65
C ILE A 42 -7.11 -7.99 7.62
N PRO A 43 -7.59 -9.20 7.97
CA PRO A 43 -6.83 -10.12 8.80
C PRO A 43 -5.42 -10.37 8.23
N GLY A 44 -4.43 -10.34 9.10
CA GLY A 44 -3.03 -10.50 8.72
C GLY A 44 -2.33 -9.21 8.29
N VAL A 45 -3.01 -8.17 7.83
CA VAL A 45 -2.37 -6.87 7.57
C VAL A 45 -1.98 -6.21 8.89
N SER A 46 -0.70 -5.90 9.06
CA SER A 46 -0.13 -5.41 10.32
C SER A 46 0.16 -3.92 10.30
N GLU A 47 0.75 -3.41 9.21
CA GLU A 47 1.16 -2.01 9.11
C GLU A 47 1.05 -1.50 7.67
N ILE A 48 0.65 -0.24 7.51
CA ILE A 48 0.52 0.41 6.19
C ILE A 48 1.31 1.72 6.23
N VAL A 49 2.45 1.72 5.53
CA VAL A 49 3.40 2.83 5.53
C VAL A 49 3.32 3.55 4.18
N PRO A 50 2.81 4.80 4.15
CA PRO A 50 2.81 5.60 2.94
C PRO A 50 4.18 6.23 2.68
N ALA A 51 4.59 6.22 1.42
CA ALA A 51 5.66 7.06 0.89
C ALA A 51 5.08 8.05 -0.14
N TYR A 52 5.95 8.77 -0.86
CA TYR A 52 5.49 9.83 -1.75
C TYR A 52 4.70 9.30 -2.96
N THR A 53 5.16 8.21 -3.57
CA THR A 53 4.56 7.59 -4.77
C THR A 53 4.19 6.12 -4.56
N THR A 54 4.52 5.58 -3.38
CA THR A 54 4.30 4.17 -3.05
C THR A 54 3.59 4.00 -1.72
N LEU A 55 2.95 2.86 -1.54
CA LEU A 55 2.35 2.43 -0.28
C LEU A 55 2.88 1.03 0.05
N THR A 56 3.55 0.89 1.18
CA THR A 56 4.01 -0.42 1.66
C THR A 56 2.96 -0.97 2.62
N VAL A 57 2.53 -2.20 2.37
CA VAL A 57 1.59 -2.95 3.20
C VAL A 57 2.35 -4.13 3.78
N PHE A 58 2.57 -4.11 5.10
CA PHE A 58 3.09 -5.24 5.83
C PHE A 58 1.95 -6.18 6.22
N TYR A 59 2.20 -7.46 6.10
CA TYR A 59 1.24 -8.51 6.41
C TYR A 59 1.92 -9.75 6.98
N ARG A 60 1.14 -10.54 7.70
CA ARG A 60 1.50 -11.85 8.22
C ARG A 60 0.99 -12.91 7.25
N PRO A 61 1.86 -13.59 6.50
CA PRO A 61 1.44 -14.59 5.51
C PRO A 61 0.61 -15.71 6.12
N GLU A 62 0.88 -16.09 7.37
CA GLU A 62 0.15 -17.13 8.10
C GLU A 62 -1.32 -16.78 8.39
N ASP A 63 -1.67 -15.50 8.35
CA ASP A 63 -3.02 -14.98 8.60
C ASP A 63 -3.78 -14.68 7.28
N ILE A 64 -3.13 -14.87 6.12
CA ILE A 64 -3.68 -14.57 4.78
C ILE A 64 -3.72 -15.87 3.95
N SER A 65 -4.92 -16.29 3.51
CA SER A 65 -5.17 -17.52 2.74
C SER A 65 -5.64 -17.24 1.31
#